data_AF-A0A7W2PYP6-F1
#
_entry.id   AF-A0A7W2PYP6-F1
#
_cell.length_a   1.000
_cell.length_b   1.000
_cell.length_c   1.000
_cell.angle_alpha   90.00
_cell.angle_beta   90.00
_cell.angle_gamma   90.00
#
_symmetry.space_group_name_H-M   'P 1'
#
loop_
_entity.id
_entity.type
_entity.pdbx_description
1 polymer ?
#
loop_
_entity_poly.entity_id
_entity_poly.type
_entity_poly.pdbx_seq_one_letter_code
_entity_poly.pdbx_strand_id
1 'polypeptide(L)'
;MKAMEEGRDLSKNEHDMLKDAMRIAAKHEPELMAQVAFQQEVYSGPLPHHEQLNGYDEETRRIIVDMAVQEQAHSHEMYRTGLTGAIAKDQRAQYCALTVALGALATAGWMAQFSPVAAAVIGGLDLVGLVGVFLFPRMLEARNEKKQQAAKPPATPERKRSGGRAKR
;
A
#
# COMPACT_ATOMS: atom_id res chain seq x y z
N MET A 1 14.80 -33.05 -10.18
CA MET A 1 14.26 -32.25 -11.29
C MET A 1 13.24 -33.10 -12.06
N LYS A 2 11.95 -32.79 -11.92
CA LYS A 2 10.74 -33.16 -12.73
C LYS A 2 9.54 -33.02 -11.77
N ALA A 3 8.74 -31.95 -11.79
CA ALA A 3 7.78 -31.50 -12.79
C ALA A 3 6.49 -32.36 -12.84
N MET A 4 5.40 -31.72 -12.39
CA MET A 4 3.99 -31.83 -12.81
C MET A 4 3.14 -33.06 -12.43
N GLU A 5 1.82 -32.84 -12.44
CA GLU A 5 0.67 -33.76 -12.26
C GLU A 5 0.26 -34.00 -10.79
N GLU A 6 -0.97 -33.81 -10.30
CA GLU A 6 -2.33 -33.62 -10.84
C GLU A 6 -3.14 -32.97 -9.68
N GLY A 7 -4.09 -32.07 -9.94
CA GLY A 7 -5.44 -32.55 -10.25
C GLY A 7 -5.96 -33.51 -9.18
N ARG A 8 -6.06 -33.11 -7.90
CA ARG A 8 -6.78 -33.93 -6.91
C ARG A 8 -8.27 -33.83 -7.20
N ASP A 9 -8.70 -34.64 -8.17
CA ASP A 9 -10.08 -35.05 -8.34
C ASP A 9 -10.65 -35.41 -6.97
N LEU A 10 -11.67 -34.66 -6.55
CA LEU A 10 -12.47 -35.03 -5.40
C LEU A 10 -12.99 -36.45 -5.64
N SER A 11 -12.77 -37.34 -4.67
CA SER A 11 -13.23 -38.72 -4.75
C SER A 11 -14.74 -38.74 -5.05
N LYS A 12 -15.20 -39.67 -5.90
CA LYS A 12 -16.63 -39.81 -6.27
C LYS A 12 -17.56 -39.78 -5.04
N ASN A 13 -17.09 -40.33 -3.92
CA ASN A 13 -17.81 -40.34 -2.65
C ASN A 13 -17.92 -38.95 -2.02
N GLU A 14 -16.90 -38.10 -2.13
CA GLU A 14 -16.93 -36.72 -1.61
C GLU A 14 -17.85 -35.85 -2.46
N HIS A 15 -17.89 -36.09 -3.78
CA HIS A 15 -18.83 -35.45 -4.70
C HIS A 15 -20.28 -35.81 -4.39
N ASP A 16 -20.56 -37.08 -4.09
CA ASP A 16 -21.90 -37.54 -3.76
C ASP A 16 -22.34 -37.06 -2.37
N MET A 17 -21.43 -37.02 -1.39
CA MET A 17 -21.72 -36.43 -0.07
C MET A 17 -21.95 -34.92 -0.14
N LEU A 18 -21.21 -34.20 -1.00
CA LEU A 18 -21.43 -32.77 -1.21
C LEU A 18 -22.75 -32.51 -1.94
N LYS A 19 -23.11 -33.33 -2.94
CA LYS A 19 -24.41 -33.26 -3.61
C LYS A 19 -25.57 -33.52 -2.65
N ASP A 20 -25.45 -34.52 -1.79
CA ASP A 20 -26.47 -34.82 -0.79
C ASP A 20 -26.56 -33.72 0.26
N ALA A 21 -25.42 -33.18 0.73
CA ALA A 21 -25.41 -32.04 1.64
C ALA A 21 -26.04 -30.78 1.02
N MET A 22 -25.74 -30.49 -0.25
CA MET A 22 -26.35 -29.38 -0.97
C MET A 22 -27.85 -29.59 -1.23
N ARG A 23 -28.28 -30.83 -1.50
CA ARG A 23 -29.70 -31.17 -1.68
C ARG A 23 -30.50 -31.07 -0.38
N ILE A 24 -29.88 -31.40 0.76
CA ILE A 24 -30.45 -31.25 2.10
C ILE A 24 -30.53 -29.76 2.46
N ALA A 25 -29.48 -28.97 2.19
CA ALA A 25 -29.47 -27.52 2.42
C ALA A 25 -30.49 -26.78 1.53
N ALA A 26 -30.63 -27.17 0.26
CA ALA A 26 -31.60 -26.60 -0.68
C ALA A 26 -33.07 -26.83 -0.27
N LYS A 27 -33.35 -27.85 0.55
CA LYS A 27 -34.69 -28.10 1.09
C LYS A 27 -35.02 -27.23 2.30
N HIS A 28 -34.01 -26.75 3.03
CA HIS A 28 -34.23 -26.06 4.30
C HIS A 28 -34.12 -24.53 4.18
N GLU A 29 -33.32 -23.98 3.26
CA GLU A 29 -33.12 -22.52 3.15
C GLU A 29 -32.83 -22.09 1.69
N PRO A 30 -33.85 -21.80 0.85
CA PRO A 30 -33.65 -21.37 -0.53
C PRO A 30 -32.95 -20.00 -0.65
N GLU A 31 -33.05 -19.16 0.39
CA GLU A 31 -32.35 -17.86 0.45
C GLU A 31 -30.84 -18.00 0.66
N LEU A 32 -30.39 -19.06 1.34
CA LEU A 32 -28.96 -19.31 1.57
C LEU A 32 -28.24 -19.73 0.29
N MET A 33 -28.93 -20.47 -0.60
CA MET A 33 -28.40 -20.88 -1.91
C MET A 33 -28.23 -19.71 -2.88
N ALA A 34 -29.08 -18.67 -2.80
CA ALA A 34 -28.95 -17.48 -3.64
C ALA A 34 -27.70 -16.64 -3.30
N GLN A 35 -27.21 -16.71 -2.06
CA GLN A 35 -25.98 -16.03 -1.64
C GLN A 35 -24.69 -16.80 -1.95
N VAL A 36 -24.76 -18.13 -2.12
CA VAL A 36 -23.57 -18.98 -2.31
C VAL A 36 -23.13 -19.06 -3.79
N ALA A 37 -23.97 -18.70 -4.74
CA ALA A 37 -23.67 -18.83 -6.17
C ALA A 37 -22.94 -17.63 -6.83
N PHE A 38 -22.56 -16.59 -6.08
CA PHE A 38 -21.76 -15.49 -6.60
C PHE A 38 -20.26 -15.77 -6.41
N GLN A 39 -19.68 -16.59 -7.30
CA GLN A 39 -18.23 -16.67 -7.46
C GLN A 39 -17.77 -15.44 -8.25
N GLN A 40 -17.61 -14.30 -7.58
CA GLN A 40 -17.12 -13.08 -8.21
C GLN A 40 -15.60 -13.13 -8.35
N GLU A 41 -15.10 -13.52 -9.53
CA GLU A 41 -13.69 -13.42 -9.86
C GLU A 41 -13.34 -11.97 -10.21
N VAL A 42 -12.66 -11.30 -9.28
CA VAL A 42 -12.18 -9.92 -9.47
C VAL A 42 -10.76 -9.97 -10.03
N TYR A 43 -10.62 -9.66 -11.31
CA TYR A 43 -9.33 -9.48 -11.95
C TYR A 43 -8.86 -8.02 -11.77
N SER A 44 -7.57 -7.83 -11.51
CA SER A 44 -6.97 -6.50 -11.34
C SER A 44 -5.86 -6.29 -12.35
N GLY A 45 -5.88 -5.14 -13.02
CA GLY A 45 -4.92 -4.76 -14.04
C GLY A 45 -5.60 -4.28 -15.33
N PRO A 46 -4.83 -3.72 -16.28
CA PRO A 46 -5.38 -3.13 -17.51
C PRO A 46 -5.77 -4.19 -18.56
N LEU A 47 -5.42 -5.46 -18.36
CA LEU A 47 -5.72 -6.55 -19.28
C LEU A 47 -6.85 -7.45 -18.74
N PRO A 48 -7.82 -7.85 -19.60
CA PRO A 48 -8.83 -8.83 -19.22
C PRO A 48 -8.20 -10.21 -19.03
N HIS A 49 -8.93 -11.11 -18.38
CA HIS A 49 -8.46 -12.48 -18.17
C HIS A 49 -8.22 -13.19 -19.51
N HIS A 50 -7.25 -14.11 -19.56
CA HIS A 50 -6.81 -14.72 -20.83
C HIS A 50 -7.95 -15.45 -21.56
N GLU A 51 -8.88 -16.08 -20.84
CA GLU A 51 -10.02 -16.76 -21.45
C GLU A 51 -10.96 -15.79 -22.16
N GLN A 52 -11.16 -14.60 -21.59
CA GLN A 52 -11.97 -13.54 -22.21
C GLN A 52 -11.23 -12.93 -23.41
N LEU A 53 -9.92 -12.75 -23.30
CA LEU A 53 -9.09 -12.19 -24.37
C LEU A 53 -9.02 -13.11 -25.61
N ASN A 54 -9.00 -14.42 -25.40
CA ASN A 54 -8.99 -15.43 -26.46
C ASN A 54 -10.36 -15.59 -27.14
N GLY A 55 -11.44 -15.10 -26.54
CA GLY A 55 -12.77 -15.09 -27.13
C GLY A 55 -12.97 -14.04 -28.22
N TYR A 56 -12.07 -13.05 -28.32
CA TYR A 56 -12.10 -12.02 -29.35
C TYR A 56 -11.32 -12.45 -30.60
N ASP A 57 -11.71 -11.88 -31.75
CA ASP A 57 -10.94 -11.94 -32.98
C ASP A 57 -9.56 -11.27 -32.81
N GLU A 58 -8.64 -11.58 -33.72
CA GLU A 58 -7.25 -11.14 -33.62
C GLU A 58 -7.10 -9.61 -33.68
N GLU A 59 -7.94 -8.92 -34.44
CA GLU A 59 -7.90 -7.45 -34.57
C GLU A 59 -8.35 -6.79 -33.27
N THR A 60 -9.50 -7.21 -32.74
CA THR A 60 -10.03 -6.72 -31.46
C THR A 60 -9.07 -7.03 -30.31
N ARG A 61 -8.47 -8.23 -30.28
CA ARG A 61 -7.48 -8.60 -29.26
C ARG A 61 -6.27 -7.67 -29.27
N ARG A 62 -5.76 -7.36 -30.46
CA ARG A 62 -4.62 -6.45 -30.63
C ARG A 62 -4.96 -5.04 -30.15
N ILE A 63 -6.17 -4.55 -30.42
CA ILE A 63 -6.64 -3.24 -29.94
C ILE A 63 -6.71 -3.22 -28.40
N ILE A 64 -7.25 -4.27 -27.77
CA ILE A 64 -7.32 -4.37 -26.30
C ILE A 64 -5.94 -4.34 -25.67
N VAL A 65 -4.99 -5.11 -26.21
CA VAL A 65 -3.61 -5.12 -25.72
C VAL A 65 -2.94 -3.77 -25.91
N ASP A 66 -3.14 -3.12 -27.05
CA ASP A 66 -2.57 -1.80 -27.32
C ASP A 66 -3.13 -0.73 -26.36
N MET A 67 -4.44 -0.73 -26.12
CA MET A 67 -5.07 0.12 -25.11
C MET A 67 -4.48 -0.13 -23.71
N ALA A 68 -4.29 -1.39 -23.33
CA ALA A 68 -3.70 -1.73 -22.04
C ALA A 68 -2.24 -1.25 -21.91
N VAL A 69 -1.45 -1.34 -22.98
CA VAL A 69 -0.07 -0.82 -23.02
C VAL A 69 -0.06 0.71 -22.90
N GLN A 70 -0.96 1.40 -23.59
CA GLN A 70 -1.11 2.85 -23.49
C GLN A 70 -1.51 3.28 -22.07
N GLU A 71 -2.48 2.60 -21.45
CA GLU A 71 -2.91 2.87 -20.07
C GLU A 71 -1.77 2.64 -19.07
N GLN A 72 -0.98 1.58 -19.25
CA GLN A 72 0.19 1.32 -18.42
C GLN A 72 1.28 2.39 -18.60
N ALA A 73 1.50 2.84 -19.84
CA ALA A 73 2.44 3.93 -20.12
C ALA A 73 1.99 5.24 -19.45
N HIS A 74 0.71 5.57 -19.55
CA HIS A 74 0.12 6.74 -18.91
C HIS A 74 0.21 6.66 -17.37
N SER A 75 -0.13 5.51 -16.79
CA SER A 75 0.00 5.27 -15.35
C SER A 75 1.45 5.44 -14.87
N HIS A 76 2.43 4.93 -15.62
CA HIS A 76 3.84 5.14 -15.31
C HIS A 76 4.28 6.60 -15.45
N GLU A 77 3.79 7.31 -16.46
CA GLU A 77 4.08 8.73 -16.65
C GLU A 77 3.49 9.57 -15.51
N MET A 78 2.26 9.28 -15.10
CA MET A 78 1.63 9.90 -13.94
C MET A 78 2.43 9.63 -12.66
N TYR A 79 2.88 8.40 -12.44
CA TYR A 79 3.72 8.06 -11.29
C TYR A 79 5.05 8.84 -11.31
N ARG A 80 5.72 8.88 -12.46
CA ARG A 80 6.97 9.65 -12.64
C ARG A 80 6.77 11.14 -12.43
N THR A 81 5.69 11.71 -12.98
CA THR A 81 5.37 13.14 -12.85
C THR A 81 5.02 13.49 -11.41
N GLY A 82 4.25 12.63 -10.72
CA GLY A 82 3.98 12.78 -9.30
C GLY A 82 5.25 12.74 -8.44
N LEU A 83 6.12 11.77 -8.70
CA LEU A 83 7.39 11.61 -7.98
C LEU A 83 8.34 12.80 -8.23
N THR A 84 8.52 13.18 -9.49
CA THR A 84 9.37 14.32 -9.86
C THR A 84 8.80 15.64 -9.33
N GLY A 85 7.48 15.82 -9.34
CA GLY A 85 6.80 16.96 -8.73
C GLY A 85 7.05 17.05 -7.22
N ALA A 86 6.98 15.93 -6.50
CA ALA A 86 7.31 15.87 -5.08
C ALA A 86 8.78 16.22 -4.82
N ILE A 87 9.71 15.63 -5.58
CA ILE A 87 11.15 15.92 -5.47
C ILE A 87 11.43 17.40 -5.74
N ALA A 88 10.86 17.98 -6.80
CA ALA A 88 11.07 19.38 -7.15
C ALA A 88 10.52 20.33 -6.08
N LYS A 89 9.37 19.98 -5.47
CA LYS A 89 8.80 20.74 -4.35
C LYS A 89 9.74 20.71 -3.14
N ASP A 90 10.26 19.54 -2.78
CA ASP A 90 11.18 19.38 -1.65
C ASP A 90 12.49 20.14 -1.89
N GLN A 91 13.04 20.08 -3.11
CA GLN A 91 14.23 20.85 -3.47
C GLN A 91 13.99 22.36 -3.33
N ARG A 92 12.87 22.88 -3.83
CA ARG A 92 12.53 24.31 -3.68
C ARG A 92 12.38 24.70 -2.21
N ALA A 93 11.77 23.84 -1.40
CA ALA A 93 11.64 24.08 0.04
C ALA A 93 13.00 24.14 0.74
N GLN A 94 13.93 23.23 0.40
CA GLN A 94 15.29 23.22 0.93
C GLN A 94 16.06 24.49 0.56
N TYR A 95 15.97 24.94 -0.70
CA TYR A 95 16.61 26.20 -1.12
C TYR A 95 16.04 27.40 -0.37
N CYS A 96 14.72 27.51 -0.23
CA CYS A 96 14.11 28.59 0.55
C CYS A 96 14.59 28.55 2.02
N ALA A 97 14.60 27.37 2.65
CA ALA A 97 15.07 27.21 4.02
C ALA A 97 16.53 27.62 4.19
N LEU A 98 17.41 27.22 3.24
CA LEU A 98 18.82 27.62 3.23
C LEU A 98 18.97 29.14 3.16
N THR A 99 18.22 29.81 2.27
CA THR A 99 18.31 31.27 2.13
C THR A 99 17.87 32.01 3.38
N VAL A 100 16.83 31.52 4.07
CA VAL A 100 16.36 32.09 5.33
C VAL A 100 17.40 31.90 6.44
N ALA A 101 17.97 30.69 6.57
CA ALA A 101 19.00 30.41 7.56
C ALA A 101 20.24 31.28 7.35
N LEU A 102 20.74 31.38 6.11
CA LEU A 102 21.87 32.26 5.79
C LEU A 102 21.55 33.73 6.06
N GLY A 103 20.34 34.18 5.74
CA GLY A 103 19.88 35.55 6.04
C GLY A 103 19.82 35.84 7.53
N ALA A 104 19.29 34.92 8.34
CA ALA A 104 19.23 35.05 9.80
C ALA A 104 20.63 35.05 10.42
N LEU A 105 21.52 34.17 9.97
CA LEU A 105 22.90 34.10 10.44
C LEU A 105 23.70 35.37 10.09
N ALA A 106 23.55 35.88 8.85
CA ALA A 106 24.16 37.14 8.44
C ALA A 106 23.63 38.32 9.27
N THR A 107 22.32 38.35 9.54
CA THR A 107 21.69 39.37 10.38
C THR A 107 22.21 39.31 11.81
N ALA A 108 22.34 38.12 12.39
CA ALA A 108 22.91 37.93 13.73
C ALA A 108 24.36 38.42 13.80
N GLY A 109 25.19 38.06 12.80
CA GLY A 109 26.58 38.53 12.71
C GLY A 109 26.67 40.05 12.61
N TRP A 110 25.84 40.68 11.78
CA TRP A 110 25.78 42.14 11.66
C TRP A 110 25.29 42.82 12.94
N MET A 111 24.33 42.23 13.65
CA MET A 111 23.79 42.77 14.90
C MET A 111 24.73 42.62 16.10
N ALA A 112 25.69 41.71 16.05
CA ALA A 112 26.62 41.46 17.14
C ALA A 112 27.42 42.72 17.54
N GLN A 113 27.68 43.63 16.59
CA GLN A 113 28.39 44.89 16.86
C GLN A 113 27.53 45.94 17.59
N PHE A 114 26.20 45.85 17.52
CA PHE A 114 25.27 46.80 18.13
C PHE A 114 24.69 46.28 19.44
N SER A 115 24.32 44.99 19.47
CA SER A 115 23.73 44.34 20.63
C SER A 115 24.06 42.85 20.63
N PRO A 116 25.00 42.42 21.49
CA PRO A 116 25.34 41.00 21.65
C PRO A 116 24.13 40.15 22.07
N VAL A 117 23.24 40.72 22.90
CA VAL A 117 22.01 40.03 23.35
C VAL A 117 21.05 39.80 22.18
N ALA A 118 20.84 40.81 21.33
CA ALA A 118 19.97 40.66 20.16
C ALA A 118 20.55 39.63 19.17
N ALA A 119 21.86 39.68 18.92
CA ALA A 119 22.54 38.71 18.08
C ALA A 119 22.44 37.27 18.63
N ALA A 120 22.58 37.10 19.95
CA ALA A 120 22.43 35.80 20.60
C ALA A 120 21.02 35.23 20.48
N VAL A 121 19.98 36.06 20.61
CA VAL A 121 18.58 35.62 20.43
C VAL A 121 18.32 35.21 18.98
N ILE A 122 18.75 36.03 18.01
CA ILE A 122 18.54 35.74 16.58
C ILE A 122 19.29 34.45 16.19
N GLY A 123 20.58 34.36 16.50
CA GLY A 123 21.39 33.18 16.18
C GLY A 123 20.93 31.93 16.94
N GLY A 124 20.49 32.08 18.19
CA GLY A 124 19.94 30.98 18.98
C GLY A 124 18.65 30.41 18.41
N LEU A 125 17.72 31.29 18.00
CA LEU A 125 16.47 30.87 17.35
C LEU A 125 16.73 30.21 16.00
N ASP A 126 17.65 30.74 15.20
CA ASP A 126 18.03 30.16 13.92
C ASP A 126 18.61 28.75 14.08
N LEU A 127 19.50 28.56 15.06
CA LEU A 127 20.10 27.26 15.35
C LEU A 127 19.07 26.24 15.86
N VAL A 128 18.16 26.66 16.76
CA VAL A 128 17.05 25.81 17.21
C VAL A 128 16.12 25.45 16.06
N GLY A 129 15.80 26.42 15.20
CA GLY A 129 14.99 26.19 14.01
C GLY A 129 15.62 25.18 13.07
N LEU A 130 16.92 25.33 12.79
CA LEU A 130 17.67 24.43 11.93
C LEU A 130 17.73 23.01 12.48
N VAL A 131 18.04 22.83 13.77
CA VAL A 131 17.98 21.53 14.45
C VAL A 131 16.55 20.96 14.42
N GLY A 132 15.55 21.81 14.62
CA GLY A 132 14.13 21.45 14.57
C GLY A 132 13.73 20.82 13.23
N VAL A 133 14.20 21.37 12.11
CA VAL A 133 13.94 20.82 10.76
C VAL A 133 14.51 19.40 10.60
N PHE A 134 15.63 19.07 11.23
CA PHE A 134 16.19 17.71 11.19
C PHE A 134 15.46 16.72 12.10
N LEU A 135 14.94 17.17 13.24
CA LEU A 135 14.27 16.29 14.22
C LEU A 135 12.78 16.07 13.92
N PHE A 136 12.12 17.07 13.33
CA PHE A 136 10.67 17.06 13.12
C PHE A 136 10.17 15.90 12.21
N PRO A 137 10.83 15.57 11.08
CA PRO A 137 10.42 14.43 10.24
C PRO A 137 10.40 13.11 11.01
N ARG A 138 11.49 12.85 11.75
CA ARG A 138 11.64 11.63 12.57
C ARG A 138 10.58 11.53 13.67
N MET A 139 10.20 12.65 14.27
CA MET A 139 9.15 12.68 15.29
C MET A 139 7.76 12.44 14.69
N LEU A 140 7.48 12.98 13.50
CA LEU A 140 6.22 12.75 12.79
C LEU A 140 6.08 11.28 12.37
N GLU A 141 7.14 10.67 11.84
CA GLU A 141 7.17 9.24 11.48
C GLU A 141 6.84 8.37 12.70
N ALA A 142 7.53 8.58 13.83
CA ALA A 142 7.28 7.84 15.06
C ALA A 142 5.85 8.00 15.60
N ARG A 143 5.20 9.16 15.38
CA ARG A 143 3.79 9.38 15.76
C ARG A 143 2.84 8.64 14.81
N ASN A 144 3.13 8.64 13.51
CA ASN A 144 2.33 7.95 12.51
C ASN A 144 2.40 6.42 12.72
N GLU A 145 3.57 5.87 13.02
CA GLU A 145 3.75 4.45 13.35
C GLU A 145 2.93 4.04 14.58
N LYS A 146 2.98 4.84 15.65
CA LYS A 146 2.16 4.60 16.86
C LYS A 146 0.67 4.63 16.55
N LYS A 147 0.21 5.57 15.70
CA LYS A 147 -1.19 5.66 15.29
C LYS A 147 -1.62 4.45 14.45
N GLN A 148 -0.75 3.94 13.58
CA GLN A 148 -1.00 2.73 12.78
C GLN A 148 -1.03 1.46 13.66
N GLN A 149 -0.16 1.37 14.67
CA GLN A 149 -0.17 0.26 15.63
C GLN A 149 -1.40 0.27 16.52
N ALA A 150 -1.86 1.44 16.96
CA ALA A 150 -3.09 1.59 17.74
C ALA A 150 -4.37 1.33 16.91
N ALA A 151 -4.33 1.55 15.59
CA ALA A 151 -5.44 1.31 14.68
C ALA A 151 -5.51 -0.14 14.15
N LYS A 152 -4.45 -0.94 14.31
CA LYS A 152 -4.48 -2.36 13.95
C LYS A 152 -5.27 -3.13 15.02
N PRO A 153 -6.35 -3.84 14.67
CA PRO A 153 -7.09 -4.63 15.66
C PRO A 153 -6.14 -5.61 16.37
N PRO A 154 -6.33 -5.84 17.68
CA PRO A 154 -5.45 -6.74 18.43
C PRO A 154 -5.43 -8.09 17.74
N ALA A 155 -4.23 -8.54 17.38
CA ALA A 155 -4.02 -9.86 16.79
C ALA A 155 -4.71 -10.89 17.68
N THR A 156 -5.69 -11.60 17.11
CA THR A 156 -6.37 -12.70 17.80
C THR A 156 -5.29 -13.62 18.37
N PRO A 157 -5.28 -13.88 19.68
CA PRO A 157 -4.24 -14.71 20.28
C PRO A 157 -4.30 -16.07 19.60
N GLU A 158 -3.21 -16.43 18.93
CA GLU A 158 -3.02 -17.71 18.29
C GLU A 158 -3.26 -18.80 19.34
N ARG A 159 -4.42 -19.43 19.26
CA ARG A 159 -4.84 -20.49 20.20
C ARG A 159 -3.85 -21.63 20.00
N LYS A 160 -2.83 -21.69 20.87
CA LYS A 160 -1.89 -22.82 20.98
C LYS A 160 -2.69 -24.11 20.85
N ARG A 161 -2.59 -24.76 19.69
CA ARG A 161 -3.11 -26.11 19.48
C ARG A 161 -2.30 -27.02 20.39
N SER A 162 -2.83 -27.23 21.59
CA SER A 162 -2.43 -28.32 22.49
C SER A 162 -2.58 -29.62 21.72
N GLY A 163 -1.47 -30.16 21.25
CA GLY A 163 -1.38 -31.49 20.67
C GLY A 163 -1.61 -32.51 21.78
N GLY A 164 -2.88 -32.87 22.00
CA GLY A 164 -3.26 -34.03 22.78
C GLY A 164 -2.88 -35.31 22.06
N ARG A 165 -1.63 -35.75 22.25
CA ARG A 165 -1.20 -37.12 21.94
C ARG A 165 -1.73 -38.03 23.06
N ALA A 166 -2.96 -38.51 22.90
CA ALA A 166 -3.46 -39.61 23.71
C ALA A 166 -2.59 -40.85 23.41
N LYS A 167 -1.82 -41.28 24.42
CA LYS A 167 -1.21 -42.60 24.48
C LYS A 167 -2.19 -43.54 25.18
N ARG A 168 -2.26 -44.75 24.64
CA ARG A 168 -2.88 -46.00 25.14
C ARG A 168 -4.31 -46.23 24.71
#